data_AF-A0AAE1M4I0-F1
#
_entry.id   AF-A0AAE1M4I0-F1
#
_cell.length_a   1.000
_cell.length_b   1.000
_cell.length_c   1.000
_cell.angle_alpha   90.00
_cell.angle_beta   90.00
_cell.angle_gamma   90.00
#
_symmetry.space_group_name_H-M   'P 1'
#
loop_
_entity.id
_entity.type
_entity.pdbx_description
1 polymer ?
#
loop_
_entity_poly.entity_id
_entity_poly.type
_entity_poly.pdbx_seq_one_letter_code
_entity_poly.pdbx_strand_id
1 'polypeptide(L)'
;MTYEKSYFFSGRSKSESLNMDTSQIVHNMRNKRNFLEKSGACCIVMPCHISHSWYDEASQECSLPYLHIAECVASELKEAKLKPIEAGSPLRIGLLATNATLAAGFYQEKFQNQGFEVVLPDKATMEHTVIPAIEALNRKDMEGACNLLRIALQVLLVRAVSSIVLAFHDMWDLLPQDDPLLKKSIDPLDALARSTVKWVKSLHRKHRKTESAQLKPPSVYLFLVRRSLNKYSFCIVICKTLLKLGFTCK
;
A
#
# COMPACT_ATOMS: atom_id res chain seq x y z
N MET A 1 30.14 -28.62 -14.31
CA MET A 1 29.22 -29.51 -13.58
C MET A 1 28.21 -28.67 -12.82
N THR A 2 27.02 -28.60 -13.42
CA THR A 2 25.68 -28.54 -12.80
C THR A 2 25.41 -27.58 -11.63
N TYR A 3 24.77 -26.48 -12.04
CA TYR A 3 23.83 -25.62 -11.33
C TYR A 3 22.54 -26.39 -10.97
N GLU A 4 21.97 -26.22 -9.77
CA GLU A 4 20.52 -26.14 -9.54
C GLU A 4 20.10 -25.72 -8.10
N LYS A 5 19.05 -24.89 -8.05
CA LYS A 5 18.11 -24.51 -6.95
C LYS A 5 18.56 -23.50 -5.90
N SER A 6 17.84 -22.44 -5.56
CA SER A 6 16.63 -21.78 -6.10
C SER A 6 16.38 -20.53 -5.24
N TYR A 7 16.67 -19.33 -5.74
CA TYR A 7 16.11 -18.08 -5.21
C TYR A 7 15.90 -17.11 -6.37
N PHE A 8 14.67 -16.60 -6.46
CA PHE A 8 14.10 -15.95 -7.64
C PHE A 8 14.65 -14.54 -7.90
N PHE A 9 14.78 -14.25 -9.21
CA PHE A 9 14.92 -12.97 -9.91
C PHE A 9 16.26 -12.22 -9.86
N SER A 10 17.25 -12.77 -10.57
CA SER A 10 18.39 -12.03 -11.17
C SER A 10 18.25 -12.12 -12.70
N GLY A 11 18.33 -10.97 -13.38
CA GLY A 11 17.86 -10.82 -14.75
C GLY A 11 18.61 -11.59 -15.85
N ARG A 12 17.84 -12.19 -16.77
CA ARG A 12 18.14 -12.27 -18.22
C ARG A 12 16.91 -12.71 -19.02
N SER A 13 16.84 -12.18 -20.25
CA SER A 13 15.91 -12.42 -21.37
C SER A 13 14.39 -12.24 -21.14
N LYS A 14 13.85 -11.25 -21.86
CA LYS A 14 12.46 -11.22 -22.34
C LYS A 14 12.13 -12.60 -22.93
N SER A 15 10.95 -13.14 -22.58
CA SER A 15 10.40 -14.46 -22.91
C SER A 15 10.92 -15.64 -22.08
N GLU A 16 9.97 -16.32 -21.42
CA GLU A 16 10.08 -17.66 -20.81
C GLU A 16 10.58 -17.74 -19.35
N SER A 17 9.65 -17.54 -18.41
CA SER A 17 9.47 -18.33 -17.15
C SER A 17 8.72 -17.60 -16.00
N LEU A 18 7.73 -16.76 -16.34
CA LEU A 18 6.69 -16.30 -15.40
C LEU A 18 5.31 -16.40 -16.08
N ASN A 19 4.88 -17.61 -16.40
CA ASN A 19 3.48 -17.89 -16.73
C ASN A 19 2.71 -18.28 -15.46
N MET A 20 2.81 -17.48 -14.39
CA MET A 20 1.66 -17.39 -13.49
C MET A 20 0.68 -16.50 -14.24
N ASP A 21 -0.37 -17.12 -14.79
CA ASP A 21 -1.25 -16.50 -15.77
C ASP A 21 -1.79 -15.18 -15.20
N THR A 22 -1.21 -14.07 -15.66
CA THR A 22 -1.57 -12.73 -15.19
C THR A 22 -3.04 -12.47 -15.46
N SER A 23 -3.60 -13.10 -16.50
CA SER A 23 -5.03 -13.05 -16.79
C SER A 23 -5.86 -13.68 -15.66
N GLN A 24 -5.40 -14.76 -15.03
CA GLN A 24 -6.09 -15.40 -13.92
C GLN A 24 -6.08 -14.53 -12.66
N ILE A 25 -4.98 -13.81 -12.39
CA ILE A 25 -4.89 -12.86 -11.26
C ILE A 25 -5.92 -11.75 -11.44
N VAL A 26 -5.90 -11.08 -12.60
CA VAL A 26 -6.82 -9.99 -12.95
C VAL A 26 -8.27 -10.49 -12.92
N HIS A 27 -8.53 -11.67 -13.48
CA HIS A 27 -9.86 -12.30 -13.45
C HIS A 27 -10.36 -12.49 -12.02
N ASN A 28 -9.52 -13.03 -11.13
CA ASN A 28 -9.86 -13.22 -9.71
C ASN A 28 -10.12 -11.88 -9.00
N MET A 29 -9.36 -10.84 -9.30
CA MET A 29 -9.57 -9.50 -8.75
C MET A 29 -10.91 -8.91 -9.21
N ARG A 30 -11.22 -9.01 -10.51
CA ARG A 30 -12.51 -8.56 -11.08
C ARG A 30 -13.69 -9.30 -10.45
N ASN A 31 -13.58 -10.63 -10.29
CA ASN A 31 -14.64 -11.43 -9.67
C ASN A 31 -14.89 -11.00 -8.21
N LYS A 32 -13.82 -10.82 -7.42
CA LYS A 32 -13.92 -10.35 -6.04
C LYS A 32 -14.56 -8.95 -5.98
N ARG A 33 -14.09 -8.02 -6.81
CA ARG A 33 -14.65 -6.67 -6.91
C ARG A 33 -16.15 -6.70 -7.25
N ASN A 34 -16.54 -7.45 -8.28
CA ASN A 34 -17.94 -7.59 -8.69
C ASN A 34 -18.80 -8.19 -7.57
N PHE A 35 -18.28 -9.16 -6.83
CA PHE A 35 -18.96 -9.71 -5.66
C PHE A 35 -19.19 -8.64 -4.58
N LEU A 36 -18.18 -7.80 -4.29
CA LEU A 36 -18.30 -6.72 -3.32
C LEU A 36 -19.29 -5.64 -3.74
N GLU A 37 -19.26 -5.26 -5.01
CA GLU A 37 -20.21 -4.32 -5.60
C GLU A 37 -21.65 -4.82 -5.49
N LYS A 38 -21.90 -6.08 -5.88
CA LYS A 38 -23.22 -6.74 -5.72
C LYS A 38 -23.63 -6.88 -4.25
N SER A 39 -22.66 -6.96 -3.34
CA SER A 39 -22.90 -7.03 -1.90
C SER A 39 -23.20 -5.66 -1.27
N GLY A 40 -23.25 -4.58 -2.06
CA GLY A 40 -23.59 -3.24 -1.58
C GLY A 40 -22.40 -2.45 -1.06
N ALA A 41 -21.18 -2.79 -1.50
CA ALA A 41 -20.01 -1.95 -1.28
C ALA A 41 -20.24 -0.57 -1.92
N CYS A 42 -19.79 0.51 -1.28
CA CYS A 42 -19.82 1.85 -1.86
C CYS A 42 -18.46 2.34 -2.38
N CYS A 43 -17.37 1.67 -2.01
CA CYS A 43 -16.00 1.94 -2.45
C CYS A 43 -15.20 0.64 -2.38
N ILE A 44 -14.22 0.51 -3.27
CA ILE A 44 -13.27 -0.61 -3.32
C ILE A 44 -11.87 -0.11 -2.93
N VAL A 45 -11.19 -0.88 -2.08
CA VAL A 45 -9.79 -0.62 -1.71
C VAL A 45 -8.99 -1.91 -1.66
N MET A 46 -7.73 -1.85 -2.07
CA MET A 46 -6.79 -2.97 -2.08
C MET A 46 -5.66 -2.74 -1.07
N PRO A 47 -5.71 -3.31 0.14
CA PRO A 47 -4.63 -3.26 1.13
C PRO A 47 -3.51 -4.26 0.81
N CYS A 48 -2.93 -4.19 -0.38
CA CYS A 48 -1.81 -5.02 -0.81
C CYS A 48 -0.98 -4.27 -1.85
N HIS A 49 0.29 -3.96 -1.56
CA HIS A 49 1.11 -3.12 -2.43
C HIS A 49 1.21 -3.69 -3.84
N ILE A 50 1.67 -4.95 -3.99
CA ILE A 50 1.92 -5.54 -5.31
C ILE A 50 0.65 -5.65 -6.17
N SER A 51 -0.53 -5.80 -5.54
CA SER A 51 -1.80 -5.89 -6.27
C SER A 51 -2.15 -4.63 -7.05
N HIS A 52 -1.61 -3.46 -6.67
CA HIS A 52 -1.83 -2.21 -7.41
C HIS A 52 -1.12 -2.20 -8.77
N SER A 53 -0.21 -3.14 -9.04
CA SER A 53 0.36 -3.33 -10.39
C SER A 53 -0.68 -3.71 -11.43
N TRP A 54 -1.84 -4.24 -11.00
CA TRP A 54 -2.98 -4.58 -11.86
C TRP A 54 -4.19 -3.68 -11.60
N TYR A 55 -3.97 -2.50 -11.04
CA TYR A 55 -5.05 -1.61 -10.64
C TYR A 55 -5.91 -1.20 -11.84
N ASP A 56 -5.30 -0.86 -12.98
CA ASP A 56 -6.03 -0.38 -14.15
C ASP A 56 -6.92 -1.49 -14.72
N GLU A 57 -6.39 -2.71 -14.87
CA GLU A 57 -7.17 -3.85 -15.35
C GLU A 57 -8.21 -4.30 -14.32
N ALA A 58 -7.90 -4.26 -13.03
CA ALA A 58 -8.84 -4.64 -11.96
C ALA A 58 -9.93 -3.59 -11.74
N SER A 59 -9.70 -2.32 -12.08
CA SER A 59 -10.68 -1.23 -11.95
C SER A 59 -11.53 -1.02 -13.20
N GLN A 60 -11.11 -1.55 -14.35
CA GLN A 60 -11.88 -1.50 -15.60
C GLN A 60 -13.33 -1.98 -15.42
N GLU A 61 -14.30 -1.17 -15.85
CA GLU A 61 -15.75 -1.44 -15.71
C GLU A 61 -16.28 -1.45 -14.26
N CYS A 62 -15.50 -1.01 -13.26
CA CYS A 62 -16.02 -0.81 -11.91
C CYS A 62 -16.84 0.48 -11.86
N SER A 63 -18.08 0.41 -11.35
CA SER A 63 -18.90 1.61 -11.16
C SER A 63 -18.61 2.33 -9.84
N LEU A 64 -17.93 1.66 -8.92
CA LEU A 64 -17.58 2.18 -7.60
C LEU A 64 -16.24 2.92 -7.61
N PRO A 65 -16.06 3.94 -6.76
CA PRO A 65 -14.74 4.49 -6.52
C PRO A 65 -13.78 3.41 -6.06
N TYR A 66 -12.62 3.37 -6.73
CA TYR A 66 -11.53 2.46 -6.44
C TYR A 66 -10.35 3.31 -5.98
N LEU A 67 -9.84 3.08 -4.77
CA LEU A 67 -8.70 3.87 -4.26
C LEU A 67 -7.38 3.18 -4.56
N HIS A 68 -6.47 3.92 -5.20
CA HIS A 68 -5.10 3.51 -5.44
C HIS A 68 -4.19 3.91 -4.27
N ILE A 69 -3.39 2.97 -3.76
CA ILE A 69 -2.61 3.18 -2.53
C ILE A 69 -1.54 4.28 -2.67
N ALA A 70 -0.82 4.31 -3.80
CA ALA A 70 0.17 5.34 -4.08
C ALA A 70 -0.47 6.74 -4.22
N GLU A 71 -1.69 6.83 -4.76
CA GLU A 71 -2.39 8.12 -4.88
C GLU A 71 -2.83 8.63 -3.51
N CYS A 72 -3.28 7.73 -2.62
CA CYS A 72 -3.57 8.06 -1.23
C CYS A 72 -2.34 8.62 -0.50
N VAL A 73 -1.18 7.96 -0.65
CA VAL A 73 0.08 8.44 -0.06
C VAL A 73 0.50 9.79 -0.64
N ALA A 74 0.41 9.96 -1.96
CA ALA A 74 0.76 11.21 -2.62
C ALA A 74 -0.14 12.38 -2.17
N SER A 75 -1.44 12.13 -1.98
CA SER A 75 -2.38 13.12 -1.43
C SER A 75 -1.98 13.53 0.00
N GLU A 76 -1.61 12.57 0.85
CA GLU A 76 -1.19 12.85 2.22
C GLU A 76 0.12 13.67 2.26
N LEU A 77 1.09 13.31 1.41
CA LEU A 77 2.34 14.06 1.24
C LEU A 77 2.09 15.52 0.81
N LYS A 78 1.15 15.75 -0.12
CA LYS A 78 0.75 17.10 -0.52
C LYS A 78 0.10 17.87 0.61
N GLU A 79 -0.79 17.22 1.37
CA GLU A 79 -1.50 17.83 2.51
C GLU A 79 -0.55 18.18 3.67
N ALA A 80 0.53 17.42 3.84
CA ALA A 80 1.55 17.66 4.87
C ALA A 80 2.34 18.97 4.67
N LYS A 81 2.27 19.59 3.49
CA LYS A 81 2.96 20.87 3.15
C LYS A 81 4.44 20.87 3.56
N LEU A 82 5.11 19.74 3.35
CA LEU A 82 6.54 19.60 3.63
C LEU A 82 7.33 20.57 2.74
N LYS A 83 8.37 21.18 3.31
CA LYS A 83 9.29 22.02 2.55
C LYS A 83 10.40 21.16 1.96
N PRO A 84 10.76 21.36 0.68
CA PRO A 84 11.99 20.79 0.13
C PRO A 84 13.20 21.19 0.97
N ILE A 85 14.20 20.31 1.02
CA ILE A 85 15.44 20.57 1.76
C ILE A 85 16.25 21.69 1.10
N GLU A 86 16.21 21.76 -0.23
CA GLU A 86 16.84 22.82 -1.01
C GLU A 86 15.76 23.73 -1.62
N ALA A 87 15.94 25.05 -1.52
CA ALA A 87 14.97 25.99 -2.06
C ALA A 87 14.87 25.86 -3.58
N GLY A 88 13.64 25.65 -4.09
CA GLY A 88 13.39 25.50 -5.53
C GLY A 88 13.55 24.08 -6.07
N SER A 89 13.91 23.09 -5.25
CA SER A 89 13.95 21.68 -5.65
C SER A 89 12.60 20.97 -5.40
N PRO A 90 12.31 19.87 -6.14
CA PRO A 90 11.15 19.05 -5.84
C PRO A 90 11.30 18.39 -4.45
N LEU A 91 10.17 18.10 -3.81
CA LEU A 91 10.18 17.37 -2.55
C LEU A 91 10.62 15.91 -2.81
N ARG A 92 11.69 15.50 -2.12
CA ARG A 92 12.33 14.19 -2.30
C ARG A 92 11.73 13.18 -1.33
N ILE A 93 11.21 12.07 -1.84
CA ILE A 93 10.52 11.03 -1.09
C ILE A 93 11.31 9.73 -1.20
N GLY A 94 11.77 9.21 -0.06
CA GLY A 94 12.39 7.88 0.00
C GLY A 94 11.31 6.81 -0.18
N LEU A 95 11.54 5.79 -1.00
CA LEU A 95 10.64 4.65 -1.15
C LEU A 95 11.35 3.36 -0.77
N LEU A 96 10.94 2.76 0.35
CA LEU A 96 11.42 1.44 0.78
C LEU A 96 10.34 0.40 0.49
N ALA A 97 10.62 -0.53 -0.42
CA ALA A 97 9.69 -1.59 -0.79
C ALA A 97 10.46 -2.83 -1.27
N THR A 98 9.75 -3.94 -1.48
CA THR A 98 10.33 -5.15 -2.07
C THR A 98 10.75 -4.93 -3.52
N ASN A 99 11.73 -5.68 -4.03
CA ASN A 99 12.16 -5.62 -5.42
C ASN A 99 11.00 -5.74 -6.41
N ALA A 100 10.05 -6.64 -6.15
CA ALA A 100 8.86 -6.79 -6.99
C ALA A 100 8.01 -5.51 -7.04
N THR A 101 7.82 -4.86 -5.89
CA THR A 101 7.04 -3.60 -5.81
C THR A 101 7.77 -2.45 -6.48
N LEU A 102 9.09 -2.36 -6.29
CA LEU A 102 9.92 -1.33 -6.95
C LEU A 102 9.94 -1.54 -8.47
N ALA A 103 10.08 -2.78 -8.94
CA ALA A 103 10.09 -3.11 -10.36
C ALA A 103 8.74 -2.83 -11.04
N ALA A 104 7.62 -2.94 -10.32
CA ALA A 104 6.30 -2.61 -10.83
C ALA A 104 6.12 -1.11 -11.13
N GLY A 105 6.92 -0.23 -10.53
CA GLY A 105 7.03 1.19 -10.93
C GLY A 105 5.87 2.11 -10.55
N PHE A 106 4.72 1.57 -10.12
CA PHE A 106 3.51 2.39 -9.91
C PHE A 106 3.67 3.46 -8.82
N TYR A 107 4.45 3.22 -7.75
CA TYR A 107 4.68 4.25 -6.74
C TYR A 107 5.49 5.41 -7.33
N GLN A 108 6.54 5.08 -8.07
CA GLN A 108 7.44 6.04 -8.71
C GLN A 108 6.66 6.92 -9.68
N GLU A 109 5.89 6.30 -10.58
CA GLU A 109 5.07 7.00 -11.56
C GLU A 109 4.06 7.93 -10.88
N LYS A 110 3.28 7.42 -9.91
CA LYS A 110 2.25 8.21 -9.24
C LYS A 110 2.83 9.36 -8.42
N PHE A 111 4.00 9.19 -7.81
CA PHE A 111 4.68 10.27 -7.07
C PHE A 111 5.26 11.32 -8.02
N GLN A 112 5.90 10.91 -9.12
CA GLN A 112 6.43 11.81 -10.14
C GLN A 112 5.34 12.65 -10.79
N ASN A 113 4.19 12.03 -11.13
CA ASN A 113 3.02 12.73 -11.65
C ASN A 113 2.47 13.80 -10.69
N GLN A 114 2.81 13.70 -9.40
CA GLN A 114 2.39 14.64 -8.36
C GLN A 114 3.46 15.70 -8.06
N GLY A 115 4.60 15.67 -8.76
CA GLY A 115 5.70 16.63 -8.64
C GLY A 115 6.77 16.24 -7.61
N PHE A 116 6.77 14.98 -7.15
CA PHE A 116 7.76 14.47 -6.20
C PHE A 116 8.94 13.82 -6.91
N GLU A 117 10.13 13.97 -6.35
CA GLU A 117 11.30 13.17 -6.72
C GLU A 117 11.33 11.92 -5.85
N VAL A 118 11.45 10.73 -6.46
CA VAL A 118 11.49 9.46 -5.71
C VAL A 118 12.92 8.96 -5.59
N VAL A 119 13.35 8.73 -4.36
CA VAL A 119 14.67 8.22 -4.02
C VAL A 119 14.55 6.76 -3.59
N LEU A 120 15.13 5.87 -4.39
CA LEU A 120 15.16 4.44 -4.10
C LEU A 120 16.44 4.07 -3.34
N PRO A 121 16.42 3.05 -2.47
CA PRO A 121 17.65 2.45 -1.95
C PRO A 121 18.53 1.99 -3.11
N ASP A 122 19.85 2.16 -2.98
CA ASP A 122 20.78 1.66 -3.99
C ASP A 122 20.91 0.13 -3.93
N LYS A 123 21.61 -0.44 -4.90
CA LYS A 123 21.78 -1.89 -5.01
C LYS A 123 22.41 -2.49 -3.75
N ALA A 124 23.46 -1.86 -3.22
CA ALA A 124 24.14 -2.33 -2.02
C ALA A 124 23.23 -2.31 -0.78
N THR A 125 22.44 -1.24 -0.62
CA THR A 125 21.44 -1.11 0.44
C THR A 125 20.39 -2.22 0.30
N MET A 126 19.88 -2.47 -0.90
CA MET A 126 18.92 -3.55 -1.12
C MET A 126 19.50 -4.93 -0.76
N GLU A 127 20.70 -5.25 -1.26
CA GLU A 127 21.34 -6.56 -1.08
C GLU A 127 21.83 -6.82 0.34
N HIS A 128 22.31 -5.80 1.04
CA HIS A 128 22.96 -5.96 2.35
C HIS A 128 22.10 -5.54 3.53
N THR A 129 20.98 -4.84 3.31
CA THR A 129 20.12 -4.38 4.41
C THR A 129 18.66 -4.79 4.21
N VAL A 130 18.01 -4.39 3.12
CA VAL A 130 16.56 -4.57 2.94
C VAL A 130 16.20 -6.05 2.78
N ILE A 131 16.86 -6.75 1.85
CA ILE A 131 16.60 -8.18 1.62
C ILE A 131 16.94 -9.00 2.88
N PRO A 132 18.12 -8.83 3.50
CA PRO A 132 18.43 -9.51 4.77
C PRO A 132 17.44 -9.19 5.90
N ALA A 133 16.89 -7.97 5.98
CA ALA A 133 15.88 -7.62 6.98
C ALA A 133 14.58 -8.41 6.79
N ILE A 134 14.14 -8.55 5.53
CA ILE A 134 12.95 -9.36 5.19
C ILE A 134 13.22 -10.84 5.52
N GLU A 135 14.41 -11.35 5.20
CA GLU A 135 14.78 -12.72 5.52
C GLU A 135 14.87 -12.99 7.03
N ALA A 136 15.45 -12.05 7.80
CA ALA A 136 15.48 -12.11 9.25
C ALA A 136 14.06 -12.16 9.83
N LEU A 137 13.17 -11.29 9.33
CA LEU A 137 11.75 -11.29 9.72
C LEU A 137 11.07 -12.63 9.40
N ASN A 138 11.31 -13.21 8.22
CA ASN A 138 10.79 -14.52 7.84
C ASN A 138 11.30 -15.65 8.75
N ARG A 139 12.54 -15.53 9.26
CA ARG A 139 13.12 -16.43 10.27
C ARG A 139 12.68 -16.10 11.70
N LYS A 140 11.83 -15.07 11.89
CA LYS A 140 11.38 -14.54 13.19
C LYS A 140 12.51 -13.94 14.04
N ASP A 141 13.62 -13.56 13.41
CA ASP A 141 14.68 -12.77 14.03
C ASP A 141 14.29 -11.29 14.02
N MET A 142 13.52 -10.89 15.03
CA MET A 142 12.96 -9.54 15.13
C MET A 142 14.03 -8.48 15.38
N GLU A 143 15.06 -8.80 16.17
CA GLU A 143 16.15 -7.87 16.48
C GLU A 143 17.02 -7.63 15.25
N GLY A 144 17.43 -8.69 14.54
CA GLY A 144 18.18 -8.58 13.30
C GLY A 144 17.40 -7.80 12.24
N ALA A 145 16.11 -8.12 12.06
CA ALA A 145 15.24 -7.40 11.13
C ALA A 145 15.11 -5.91 11.48
N CYS A 146 14.93 -5.58 12.77
CA CYS A 146 14.83 -4.20 13.24
C CYS A 146 16.13 -3.44 12.97
N ASN A 147 17.28 -3.99 13.34
CA ASN A 147 18.58 -3.35 13.15
C ASN A 147 18.85 -3.06 11.66
N LEU A 148 18.58 -4.02 10.79
CA LEU A 148 18.78 -3.86 9.35
C LEU A 148 17.79 -2.85 8.74
N LEU A 149 16.54 -2.82 9.19
CA LEU A 149 15.56 -1.81 8.79
C LEU A 149 16.02 -0.40 9.19
N ARG A 150 16.53 -0.22 10.42
CA ARG A 150 17.03 1.07 10.88
C ARG A 150 18.15 1.59 9.99
N ILE A 151 19.09 0.71 9.61
CA ILE A 151 20.18 1.05 8.69
C ILE A 151 19.61 1.48 7.33
N ALA A 152 18.69 0.71 6.76
CA ALA A 152 18.08 1.04 5.46
C ALA A 152 17.37 2.40 5.48
N LEU A 153 16.62 2.71 6.55
CA LEU A 153 15.95 4.00 6.71
C LEU A 153 16.96 5.14 6.87
N GLN A 154 18.01 4.95 7.67
CA GLN A 154 19.07 5.95 7.85
C GLN A 154 19.81 6.26 6.54
N VAL A 155 20.11 5.25 5.73
CA VAL A 155 20.74 5.43 4.41
C VAL A 155 19.87 6.31 3.51
N LEU A 156 18.55 6.10 3.50
CA LEU A 156 17.63 6.97 2.75
C LEU A 156 17.59 8.39 3.30
N LEU A 157 17.56 8.57 4.63
CA LEU A 157 17.57 9.90 5.27
C LEU A 157 18.83 10.71 4.94
N VAL A 158 20.01 10.07 4.95
CA VAL A 158 21.29 10.71 4.59
C VAL A 158 21.30 11.19 3.13
N ARG A 159 20.49 10.58 2.26
CA ARG A 159 20.31 11.01 0.87
C ARG A 159 19.35 12.20 0.71
N ALA A 160 19.08 12.94 1.78
CA ALA A 160 18.28 14.16 1.80
C ALA A 160 16.84 13.95 1.29
N VAL A 161 16.18 12.89 1.79
CA VAL A 161 14.74 12.70 1.62
C VAL A 161 13.96 13.42 2.72
N SER A 162 12.81 13.99 2.38
CA SER A 162 11.96 14.73 3.33
C SER A 162 11.06 13.81 4.15
N SER A 163 10.66 12.69 3.56
CA SER A 163 9.86 11.63 4.17
C SER A 163 10.19 10.30 3.51
N ILE A 164 10.01 9.20 4.22
CA ILE A 164 10.15 7.85 3.69
C ILE A 164 8.77 7.21 3.59
N VAL A 165 8.50 6.49 2.50
CA VAL A 165 7.34 5.65 2.33
C VAL A 165 7.80 4.22 2.54
N LEU A 166 7.35 3.59 3.62
CA LEU A 166 7.69 2.21 3.96
C LEU A 166 6.58 1.29 3.43
N ALA A 167 6.69 0.92 2.15
CA ALA A 167 5.74 0.07 1.44
C ALA A 167 6.01 -1.43 1.66
N PHE A 168 6.18 -1.79 2.92
CA PHE A 168 6.24 -3.17 3.39
C PHE A 168 5.67 -3.23 4.80
N HIS A 169 4.37 -3.51 4.89
CA HIS A 169 3.58 -3.50 6.13
C HIS A 169 4.27 -4.21 7.30
N ASP A 170 4.81 -5.42 7.07
CA ASP A 170 5.33 -6.25 8.17
C ASP A 170 6.57 -5.63 8.85
N MET A 171 7.20 -4.61 8.24
CA MET A 171 8.30 -3.85 8.85
C MET A 171 7.84 -2.74 9.80
N TRP A 172 6.57 -2.34 9.76
CA TRP A 172 6.06 -1.28 10.66
C TRP A 172 6.06 -1.71 12.13
N ASP A 173 5.78 -2.99 12.39
CA ASP A 173 5.75 -3.55 13.75
C ASP A 173 7.16 -3.83 14.33
N LEU A 174 8.24 -3.64 13.54
CA LEU A 174 9.62 -3.84 14.00
C LEU A 174 10.15 -2.66 14.81
N LEU A 175 9.63 -1.44 14.58
CA LEU A 175 10.10 -0.23 15.24
C LEU A 175 9.15 0.16 16.38
N PRO A 176 9.67 0.63 17.52
CA PRO A 176 8.84 1.19 18.59
C PRO A 176 7.97 2.35 18.07
N GLN A 177 6.74 2.50 18.56
CA GLN A 177 5.83 3.55 18.06
C GLN A 177 6.38 4.98 18.19
N ASP A 178 7.20 5.24 19.21
CA ASP A 178 7.79 6.55 19.45
C ASP A 178 9.08 6.81 18.66
N ASP A 179 9.52 5.84 17.84
CA ASP A 179 10.77 5.91 17.12
C ASP A 179 10.83 7.11 16.15
N PRO A 180 11.89 7.93 16.20
CA PRO A 180 12.06 9.06 15.29
C PRO A 180 12.01 8.68 13.80
N LEU A 181 12.45 7.47 13.44
CA LEU A 181 12.44 6.98 12.06
C LEU A 181 11.00 6.73 11.58
N LEU A 182 10.11 6.23 12.45
CA LEU A 182 8.69 6.08 12.12
C LEU A 182 8.01 7.45 11.94
N LYS A 183 8.36 8.44 12.76
CA LYS A 183 7.83 9.82 12.62
C LYS A 183 8.23 10.48 11.29
N LYS A 184 9.29 9.99 10.65
CA LYS A 184 9.74 10.41 9.31
C LYS A 184 9.26 9.48 8.20
N SER A 185 8.46 8.47 8.54
CA SER A 185 7.95 7.47 7.62
C SER A 185 6.44 7.58 7.48
N ILE A 186 5.91 7.17 6.32
CA ILE A 186 4.48 7.09 6.03
C ILE A 186 4.13 5.65 5.68
N ASP A 187 3.14 5.10 6.39
CA ASP A 187 2.58 3.79 6.10
C ASP A 187 1.53 3.93 4.99
N PRO A 188 1.74 3.32 3.81
CA PRO A 188 0.77 3.36 2.75
C PRO A 188 -0.59 2.75 3.09
N LEU A 189 -0.64 1.71 3.93
CA LEU A 189 -1.92 1.10 4.33
C LEU A 189 -2.72 2.03 5.23
N ASP A 190 -2.02 2.72 6.12
CA ASP A 190 -2.58 3.70 7.03
C ASP A 190 -3.07 4.95 6.28
N ALA A 191 -2.32 5.42 5.29
CA ALA A 191 -2.74 6.47 4.37
C ALA A 191 -3.97 6.05 3.54
N LEU A 192 -4.01 4.79 3.07
CA LEU A 192 -5.18 4.22 2.39
C LEU A 192 -6.40 4.19 3.31
N ALA A 193 -6.25 3.75 4.56
CA ALA A 193 -7.31 3.72 5.55
C ALA A 193 -7.84 5.14 5.85
N ARG A 194 -6.95 6.10 6.10
CA ARG A 194 -7.31 7.52 6.31
C ARG A 194 -8.05 8.10 5.11
N SER A 195 -7.57 7.83 3.90
CA SER A 195 -8.21 8.28 2.65
C SER A 195 -9.60 7.69 2.49
N THR A 196 -9.75 6.40 2.82
CA THR A 196 -11.04 5.70 2.81
C THR A 196 -12.04 6.35 3.78
N VAL A 197 -11.61 6.62 5.02
CA VAL A 197 -12.43 7.32 6.03
C VAL A 197 -12.82 8.73 5.55
N LYS A 198 -11.87 9.47 4.97
CA LYS A 198 -12.10 10.81 4.43
C LYS A 198 -13.14 10.79 3.32
N TRP A 199 -13.03 9.83 2.40
CA TRP A 199 -13.99 9.63 1.31
C TRP A 199 -15.40 9.33 1.85
N VAL A 200 -15.53 8.40 2.80
CA VAL A 200 -16.82 8.09 3.47
C VAL A 200 -17.44 9.33 4.13
N LYS A 201 -16.64 10.07 4.90
CA LYS A 201 -17.11 11.30 5.56
C LYS A 201 -17.60 12.34 4.54
N SER A 202 -16.98 12.41 3.36
CA SER A 202 -17.39 13.32 2.29
C SER A 202 -18.78 12.95 1.73
N LEU A 203 -19.10 11.66 1.61
CA LEU A 203 -20.43 11.21 1.18
C LEU A 203 -21.51 11.60 2.18
N HIS A 204 -21.28 11.39 3.48
CA HIS A 204 -22.23 11.79 4.52
C HIS A 204 -22.50 13.30 4.55
N ARG A 205 -21.50 14.12 4.22
CA ARG A 205 -21.68 15.58 4.11
C ARG A 205 -22.49 15.95 2.88
N LYS A 206 -22.28 15.27 1.75
CA LYS A 206 -23.09 15.48 0.53
C LYS A 206 -24.55 15.12 0.81
N HIS A 207 -24.82 13.91 1.32
CA HIS A 207 -26.19 13.49 1.65
C HIS A 207 -26.92 14.43 2.62
N ARG A 208 -26.27 14.89 3.70
CA ARG A 208 -26.89 15.85 4.64
C ARG A 208 -27.18 17.23 4.06
N LYS A 209 -26.47 17.65 3.00
CA LYS A 209 -26.76 18.90 2.29
C LYS A 209 -27.90 18.74 1.28
N THR A 210 -28.14 17.52 0.80
CA THR A 210 -29.20 17.22 -0.18
C THR A 210 -30.52 16.82 0.48
N GLU A 211 -30.51 16.31 1.71
CA GLU A 211 -31.72 15.87 2.44
C GLU A 211 -32.04 16.77 3.63
N SER A 212 -32.85 17.81 3.37
CA SER A 212 -33.72 18.46 4.35
C SER A 212 -35.07 17.72 4.52
N ALA A 213 -35.14 16.42 4.19
CA ALA A 213 -36.31 15.58 4.39
C ALA A 213 -35.92 14.13 4.70
N GLN A 214 -36.41 13.66 5.83
CA GLN A 214 -36.44 12.30 6.39
C GLN A 214 -36.02 11.13 5.48
N LEU A 215 -34.77 10.67 5.61
CA LEU A 215 -34.39 9.26 5.45
C LEU A 215 -33.20 8.94 6.36
N LYS A 216 -33.25 7.76 7.01
CA LYS A 216 -32.18 7.32 7.94
C LYS A 216 -30.84 7.22 7.18
N PRO A 217 -29.74 7.74 7.75
CA PRO A 217 -28.44 7.70 7.08
C PRO A 217 -28.05 6.23 6.81
N PRO A 218 -27.43 5.92 5.66
CA PRO A 218 -26.90 4.59 5.42
C PRO A 218 -25.91 4.24 6.53
N SER A 219 -26.11 3.07 7.14
CA SER A 219 -25.21 2.57 8.17
C SER A 219 -23.86 2.25 7.52
N VAL A 220 -22.91 3.19 7.63
CA VAL A 220 -21.54 2.96 7.16
C VAL A 220 -20.79 2.18 8.21
N TYR A 221 -20.49 0.92 7.89
CA TYR A 221 -19.56 0.10 8.65
C TYR A 221 -18.20 0.10 7.97
N LEU A 222 -17.18 0.56 8.70
CA LEU A 222 -15.79 0.43 8.32
C LEU A 222 -15.21 -0.76 9.10
N PHE A 223 -15.05 -1.90 8.44
CA PHE A 223 -14.32 -3.02 9.01
C PHE A 223 -12.82 -2.84 8.71
N LEU A 224 -12.11 -2.21 9.65
CA LEU A 224 -10.64 -2.28 9.72
C LEU A 224 -10.29 -3.58 10.44
N VAL A 225 -10.00 -4.64 9.69
CA VAL A 225 -9.45 -5.86 10.28
C VAL A 225 -7.94 -5.67 10.44
N ARG A 226 -7.50 -5.31 11.64
CA ARG A 226 -6.09 -5.39 12.05
C ARG A 226 -5.75 -6.88 12.19
N ARG A 227 -4.79 -7.39 11.42
CA ARG A 227 -4.48 -8.83 11.39
C ARG A 227 -3.35 -9.17 12.36
N SER A 228 -3.60 -10.18 13.19
CA SER A 228 -2.56 -11.03 13.77
C SER A 228 -2.11 -12.05 12.73
N LEU A 229 -0.82 -11.98 12.35
CA LEU A 229 0.04 -13.00 11.72
C LEU A 229 -0.58 -14.00 10.71
N ASN A 230 -0.05 -13.99 9.48
CA ASN A 230 -0.09 -15.06 8.45
C ASN A 230 -1.40 -15.36 7.70
N LYS A 231 -1.64 -14.63 6.59
CA LYS A 231 -2.35 -15.02 5.34
C LYS A 231 -2.87 -13.77 4.59
N TYR A 232 -2.47 -13.62 3.33
CA TYR A 232 -2.73 -12.44 2.51
C TYR A 232 -4.10 -12.50 1.79
N SER A 233 -5.03 -11.65 2.21
CA SER A 233 -6.08 -11.03 1.37
C SER A 233 -7.03 -10.26 2.29
N PHE A 234 -7.01 -8.94 2.21
CA PHE A 234 -8.12 -8.14 2.72
C PHE A 234 -8.65 -7.28 1.59
N CYS A 235 -9.95 -7.06 1.60
CA CYS A 235 -10.61 -6.01 0.83
C CYS A 235 -11.50 -5.32 1.87
N ILE A 236 -11.32 -4.01 2.10
CA ILE A 236 -12.18 -3.30 3.04
C ILE A 236 -13.49 -3.06 2.30
N VAL A 237 -14.56 -3.66 2.80
CA VAL A 237 -15.90 -3.53 2.25
C VAL A 237 -16.63 -2.49 3.08
N ILE A 238 -16.99 -1.37 2.46
CA ILE A 238 -17.89 -0.40 3.07
C ILE A 238 -19.30 -0.73 2.59
N CYS A 239 -20.05 -1.51 3.37
CA CYS A 239 -21.37 -1.97 2.98
C CYS A 239 -22.49 -1.04 3.48
N LYS A 240 -23.51 -0.81 2.63
CA LYS A 240 -24.75 -0.09 2.99
C LYS A 240 -25.72 -0.94 3.83
N THR A 241 -25.55 -2.27 3.86
CA THR A 241 -26.50 -3.20 4.48
C THR A 241 -25.81 -4.47 5.01
N LEU A 242 -25.26 -4.45 6.23
CA LEU A 242 -24.76 -5.67 6.91
C LEU A 242 -25.37 -5.85 8.32
N LEU A 243 -26.70 -5.89 8.37
CA LEU A 243 -27.45 -6.33 9.57
C LEU A 243 -28.40 -7.51 9.31
N LYS A 244 -28.45 -8.08 8.09
CA LYS A 244 -29.37 -9.18 7.76
C LYS A 244 -28.74 -10.56 7.52
N LEU A 245 -27.41 -10.72 7.55
CA LEU A 245 -26.76 -11.99 7.18
C LEU A 245 -25.88 -12.66 8.26
N GLY A 246 -26.01 -12.27 9.53
CA GLY A 246 -25.54 -13.14 10.63
C GLY A 246 -24.07 -13.58 10.60
N PHE A 247 -23.16 -12.78 10.03
CA PHE A 247 -21.73 -13.07 10.09
C PHE A 247 -21.18 -12.66 11.46
N THR A 248 -21.01 -13.62 12.36
CA THR A 248 -20.23 -13.46 13.58
C THR A 248 -18.75 -13.64 13.27
N CYS A 249 -17.94 -12.65 13.63
CA CYS A 249 -16.48 -12.75 13.58
C CYS A 249 -16.04 -13.64 14.74
N LYS A 250 -15.43 -14.79 14.44
CA LYS A 250 -14.53 -15.51 15.36
C LYS A 250 -13.10 -15.20 14.97
#